data_AF-A0A1I3AEE3-F1
#
_entry.id   AF-A0A1I3AEE3-F1
#
_cell.length_a   1.000
_cell.length_b   1.000
_cell.length_c   1.000
_cell.angle_alpha   90.00
_cell.angle_beta   90.00
_cell.angle_gamma   90.00
#
_symmetry.space_group_name_H-M   'P 1'
#
loop_
_entity.id
_entity.type
_entity.pdbx_description
1 polymer ?
#
loop_
_entity_poly.entity_id
_entity_poly.type
_entity_poly.pdbx_seq_one_letter_code
_entity_poly.pdbx_strand_id
1 'polypeptide(L)' 'MGFFKRLKLYFTTQNTGKDFEHEKPENWVFGIFYFNSKDYRFILPKRNQMMGWTFNFAHPISYIVLALILLVVILSSLNT' A
#
# COMPACT_ATOMS: atom_id res chain seq x y z
N MET A 1 -15.88 21.81 -4.31
CA MET A 1 -14.48 21.63 -3.85
C MET A 1 -14.33 21.14 -2.39
N GLY A 2 -15.40 20.67 -1.71
CA GLY A 2 -15.36 20.27 -0.28
C GLY A 2 -15.32 18.76 0.00
N PHE A 3 -15.91 17.94 -0.87
CA PHE A 3 -16.03 16.49 -0.66
C PHE A 3 -14.67 15.77 -0.74
N PHE A 4 -13.89 16.03 -1.79
CA PHE A 4 -12.56 15.43 -1.96
C PHE A 4 -11.56 15.83 -0.88
N LYS A 5 -11.67 17.05 -0.34
CA LYS A 5 -10.82 17.51 0.77
C LYS A 5 -11.20 16.81 2.07
N ARG A 6 -12.50 16.57 2.33
CA ARG A 6 -12.97 15.75 3.45
C ARG A 6 -12.57 14.28 3.29
N LEU A 7 -12.71 13.71 2.10
CA LEU A 7 -12.32 12.33 1.84
C LEU A 7 -10.82 12.13 2.10
N LYS A 8 -9.96 13.04 1.60
CA LYS A 8 -8.53 13.06 1.91
C LYS A 8 -8.28 13.19 3.41
N LEU A 9 -9.03 14.04 4.12
CA LEU A 9 -8.95 14.16 5.58
C LEU A 9 -9.34 12.86 6.29
N TYR A 10 -10.41 12.17 5.88
CA TYR A 10 -10.80 10.87 6.45
C TYR A 10 -9.74 9.79 6.22
N PHE A 11 -9.14 9.73 5.03
CA PHE A 11 -8.01 8.83 4.76
C PHE A 11 -6.73 9.22 5.53
N THR A 12 -6.50 10.51 5.76
CA THR A 12 -5.36 11.01 6.56
C THR A 12 -5.58 10.82 8.07
N THR A 13 -6.79 10.95 8.59
CA THR A 13 -7.11 10.82 10.03
C THR A 13 -7.01 9.37 10.53
N GLN A 14 -7.26 8.37 9.68
CA GLN A 14 -6.96 6.97 10.04
C GLN A 14 -5.45 6.74 10.32
N ASN A 15 -4.56 7.64 9.86
CA ASN A 15 -3.11 7.58 10.16
C ASN A 15 -2.71 8.25 11.49
N THR A 16 -3.56 9.02 12.17
CA THR A 16 -3.08 9.91 13.26
C THR A 16 -3.10 9.32 14.67
N GLY A 17 -3.21 7.99 14.83
CA GLY A 17 -3.22 7.36 16.15
C GLY A 17 -2.33 6.12 16.31
N LYS A 18 -1.81 5.54 15.22
CA LYS A 18 -0.92 4.38 15.27
C LYS A 18 0.33 4.69 14.45
N ASP A 19 1.44 4.85 15.14
CA ASP A 19 2.75 4.89 14.49
C ASP A 19 3.12 3.47 14.08
N PHE A 20 2.99 3.17 12.79
CA PHE A 20 3.42 1.90 12.19
C PHE A 20 4.92 1.84 11.98
N GLU A 21 5.67 2.81 12.50
CA GLU A 21 7.12 2.86 12.45
C GLU A 21 7.59 2.76 10.98
N HIS A 22 6.85 3.42 10.09
CA HIS A 22 7.03 3.34 8.63
C HIS A 22 8.45 3.71 8.20
N GLU A 23 9.08 4.62 8.93
CA GLU A 23 10.44 5.10 8.67
C GLU A 23 11.52 4.14 9.16
N LYS A 24 11.19 3.13 9.99
CA LYS A 24 12.19 2.19 10.51
C LYS A 24 12.74 1.32 9.37
N PRO A 25 14.08 1.29 9.19
CA PRO A 25 14.71 0.50 8.12
C PRO A 25 14.41 -1.01 8.20
N GLU A 26 14.16 -1.55 9.40
CA GLU A 26 13.82 -2.96 9.61
C GLU A 26 12.53 -3.41 8.92
N ASN A 27 11.59 -2.47 8.70
CA ASN A 27 10.35 -2.74 7.98
C ASN A 27 10.54 -2.67 6.43
N TRP A 28 11.75 -2.35 5.95
CA TRP A 28 12.09 -2.23 4.52
C TRP A 28 13.10 -3.28 4.09
N VAL A 29 12.61 -4.43 3.62
CA VAL A 29 13.44 -5.51 3.09
C VAL A 29 14.13 -5.04 1.81
N PHE A 30 15.47 -5.17 1.77
CA PHE A 30 16.35 -4.63 0.72
C PHE A 30 16.20 -3.12 0.48
N GLY A 31 15.58 -2.38 1.41
CA GLY A 31 15.26 -0.97 1.23
C GLY A 31 14.13 -0.67 0.23
N ILE A 32 13.44 -1.70 -0.30
CA ILE A 32 12.46 -1.56 -1.39
C ILE A 32 11.09 -2.10 -0.99
N PHE A 33 11.03 -3.27 -0.35
CA PHE A 33 9.78 -3.94 -0.03
C PHE A 33 9.39 -3.66 1.42
N TYR A 34 8.17 -3.17 1.64
CA TYR A 34 7.67 -2.92 2.97
C TYR A 34 7.08 -4.21 3.58
N PHE A 35 7.49 -4.55 4.79
CA PHE A 35 7.05 -5.73 5.52
C PHE A 35 6.82 -5.39 6.99
N ASN A 36 5.57 -5.18 7.39
CA ASN A 36 5.22 -4.94 8.80
C ASN A 36 3.84 -5.51 9.16
N SER A 37 3.80 -6.60 9.92
CA SER A 37 2.52 -7.22 10.36
C SER A 37 1.72 -6.36 11.33
N LYS A 38 2.34 -5.35 11.97
CA LYS A 38 1.66 -4.40 12.87
C LYS A 38 0.92 -3.31 12.08
N ASP A 39 1.30 -3.10 10.83
CA ASP A 39 0.63 -2.17 9.92
C ASP A 39 -0.53 -2.84 9.21
N TYR A 40 -1.75 -2.42 9.52
CA TYR A 40 -2.97 -2.97 8.91
C TYR A 40 -3.15 -2.53 7.46
N ARG A 41 -2.38 -1.54 6.99
CA ARG A 41 -2.48 -1.05 5.61
C ARG A 41 -1.86 -2.09 4.69
N PHE A 42 -2.64 -2.56 3.71
CA PHE A 42 -2.13 -3.43 2.65
C PHE A 42 -1.50 -2.64 1.50
N ILE A 43 -1.85 -1.36 1.32
CA ILE A 43 -1.18 -0.42 0.41
C ILE A 43 -0.84 0.87 1.18
N LEU A 44 0.37 1.38 0.95
CA LEU A 44 0.92 2.57 1.59
C LEU A 44 1.92 3.28 0.66
N PRO A 45 2.33 4.53 0.93
CA PRO A 45 3.40 5.19 0.17
C PRO A 45 4.72 4.40 0.21
N LYS A 46 5.55 4.51 -0.82
CA LYS A 46 6.95 4.05 -0.77
C LYS A 46 7.76 4.94 0.18
N ARG A 47 8.90 4.42 0.66
CA ARG A 47 9.85 5.14 1.52
C ARG A 47 10.21 6.51 0.94
N ASN A 48 10.60 6.53 -0.33
CA ASN A 48 10.58 7.75 -1.12
C ASN A 48 9.17 7.94 -1.69
N GLN A 49 8.41 8.86 -1.11
CA GLN A 49 7.01 9.11 -1.47
C GLN A 49 6.83 9.53 -2.94
N MET A 50 7.87 10.11 -3.56
CA MET A 50 7.84 10.47 -4.99
C MET A 50 7.79 9.25 -5.91
N MET A 51 8.21 8.07 -5.42
CA MET A 51 8.17 6.81 -6.18
C MET A 51 6.79 6.13 -6.16
N GLY A 52 5.79 6.77 -5.55
CA GLY A 52 4.43 6.27 -5.51
C GLY A 52 4.17 5.33 -4.34
N TRP A 53 3.35 4.30 -4.57
CA TRP A 53 2.77 3.45 -3.53
C TRP A 53 3.40 2.03 -3.59
N THR A 54 3.32 1.29 -2.49
CA THR A 54 3.79 -0.09 -2.35
C THR A 54 2.78 -0.91 -1.56
N PHE A 55 2.87 -2.23 -1.70
CA PHE A 55 2.13 -3.15 -0.85
C PHE A 55 2.90 -3.41 0.45
N ASN A 56 2.15 -3.70 1.52
CA ASN A 56 2.70 -4.33 2.71
C ASN A 56 2.70 -5.84 2.51
N PHE A 57 3.88 -6.43 2.29
CA PHE A 57 4.01 -7.85 2.02
C PHE A 57 3.80 -8.74 3.26
N ALA A 58 3.66 -8.15 4.45
CA ALA A 58 3.22 -8.87 5.64
C ALA A 58 1.70 -9.12 5.68
N HIS A 59 0.92 -8.48 4.80
CA HIS A 59 -0.53 -8.50 4.83
C HIS A 59 -1.12 -9.45 3.76
N PRO A 60 -1.93 -10.47 4.11
CA PRO A 60 -2.47 -11.43 3.15
C PRO A 60 -3.26 -10.82 1.99
N ILE A 61 -4.05 -9.76 2.27
CA ILE A 61 -4.82 -9.03 1.25
C ILE A 61 -3.92 -8.47 0.13
N SER A 62 -2.67 -8.09 0.41
CA SER A 62 -1.73 -7.62 -0.62
C SER A 62 -1.55 -8.64 -1.74
N TYR A 63 -1.47 -9.93 -1.41
CA TYR A 63 -1.34 -11.00 -2.38
C TYR A 63 -2.63 -11.25 -3.16
N ILE A 64 -3.79 -11.12 -2.52
CA ILE A 64 -5.08 -11.20 -3.21
C ILE A 64 -5.20 -10.08 -4.25
N VAL A 65 -4.85 -8.85 -3.88
CA VAL A 65 -4.88 -7.70 -4.81
C VAL A 65 -3.88 -7.90 -5.95
N LEU A 66 -2.65 -8.33 -5.65
CA LEU A 66 -1.65 -8.63 -6.68
C LEU A 66 -2.12 -9.74 -7.64
N ALA A 67 -2.72 -10.81 -7.11
CA ALA A 67 -3.27 -11.89 -7.92
C ALA A 67 -4.41 -11.41 -8.84
N LEU A 68 -5.29 -10.55 -8.34
CA LEU A 68 -6.36 -9.95 -9.14
C LEU A 68 -5.80 -9.05 -10.26
N ILE A 69 -4.79 -8.22 -9.97
CA ILE A 69 -4.12 -7.40 -10.98
C ILE A 69 -3.50 -8.29 -12.06
N LEU A 70 -2.76 -9.33 -11.66
CA LEU A 70 -2.17 -10.27 -12.60
C LEU A 70 -3.22 -11.00 -13.44
N LEU A 71 -4.33 -11.43 -12.82
CA LEU A 71 -5.43 -12.08 -13.52
C LEU A 71 -6.02 -11.17 -14.60
N VAL A 72 -6.27 -9.89 -14.28
CA VAL A 72 -6.79 -8.90 -15.25
C VAL A 72 -5.81 -8.72 -16.41
N VAL A 73 -4.51 -8.61 -16.14
CA VAL A 73 -3.48 -8.49 -17.18
C VAL A 73 -3.45 -9.73 -18.07
N ILE A 74 -3.49 -10.92 -17.50
CA ILE A 74 -3.50 -12.19 -18.25
C ILE A 74 -4.75 -12.27 -19.11
N LEU A 75 -5.95 -12.08 -18.55
CA LEU A 75 -7.21 -12.12 -19.30
C LEU A 75 -7.23 -11.08 -20.42
N SER A 76 -6.68 -9.89 -20.19
CA SER A 76 -6.59 -8.85 -21.23
C SER A 76 -5.64 -9.27 -22.36
N SER A 77 -4.53 -9.93 -22.04
CA SER A 77 -3.55 -10.40 -23.04
C SER A 77 -4.06 -11.56 -23.91
N LEU A 78 -5.02 -12.34 -23.41
CA LEU A 78 -5.63 -13.46 -24.15
C LEU A 78 -6.69 -13.01 -25.17
N ASN A 79 -7.20 -11.77 -25.04
CA ASN A 79 -8.23 -11.19 -25.91
C ASN A 79 -7.65 -10.30 -27.02
N THR A 80 -6.33 -10.18 -27.10
CA THR A 80 -5.57 -9.57 -28.21
C THR A 80 -5.12 -10.62 -29.20
#